data_AF-A0A7S0J290-F1
#
_entry.id   AF-A0A7S0J290-F1
#
_cell.length_a   1.000
_cell.length_b   1.000
_cell.length_c   1.000
_cell.angle_alpha   90.00
_cell.angle_beta   90.00
_cell.angle_gamma   90.00
#
_symmetry.space_group_name_H-M   'P 1'
#
loop_
_entity.id
_entity.type
_entity.pdbx_description
1 polymer ?
#
loop_
_entity_poly.entity_id
_entity_poly.type
_entity_poly.pdbx_seq_one_letter_code
_entity_poly.pdbx_strand_id
1 'polypeptide(L)'
;APRAAPTGIVRVAGTFATDAGNGRRALVEFDTLDVFLCRGDGVGVGAVSRVLRAGWLFAAVRALRPALISGGGEGASWLETTYISDRVRLGRGNKGSVFVLERSSSEGLLRPWPL
;
A
#
# COMPACT_ATOMS: atom_id res chain seq x y z
N ALA A 1 -27.67 19.92 -1.34
CA ALA A 1 -27.09 18.82 -0.54
C ALA A 1 -25.63 19.15 -0.23
N PRO A 2 -25.09 18.81 0.95
CA PRO A 2 -23.67 19.03 1.24
C PRO A 2 -22.82 18.20 0.27
N ARG A 3 -21.86 18.86 -0.38
CA ARG A 3 -20.93 18.20 -1.29
C ARG A 3 -20.03 17.28 -0.46
N ALA A 4 -19.99 15.99 -0.80
CA ALA A 4 -19.12 15.04 -0.13
C ALA A 4 -17.67 15.52 -0.18
N ALA A 5 -16.96 15.45 0.95
CA ALA A 5 -15.55 15.77 1.01
C ALA A 5 -14.77 14.85 0.05
N PRO A 6 -13.78 15.37 -0.69
CA PRO A 6 -12.99 14.53 -1.58
C PRO A 6 -12.26 13.45 -0.79
N THR A 7 -12.29 12.21 -1.28
CA THR A 7 -11.58 11.08 -0.68
C THR A 7 -10.21 10.94 -1.33
N GLY A 8 -9.15 10.96 -0.52
CA GLY A 8 -7.80 10.63 -0.96
C GLY A 8 -7.56 9.13 -0.85
N ILE A 9 -7.10 8.51 -1.95
CA ILE A 9 -6.67 7.11 -1.96
C ILE A 9 -5.16 7.09 -2.18
N VAL A 10 -4.44 6.46 -1.26
CA VAL A 10 -3.01 6.21 -1.40
C VAL A 10 -2.82 4.74 -1.74
N ARG A 11 -2.18 4.48 -2.88
CA ARG A 11 -1.83 3.12 -3.30
C ARG A 11 -0.33 2.95 -3.27
N VAL A 12 0.10 1.86 -2.66
CA VAL A 12 1.49 1.44 -2.63
C VAL A 12 1.64 0.06 -3.27
N ALA A 13 2.77 -0.20 -3.91
CA ALA A 13 3.16 -1.52 -4.39
C ALA A 13 4.66 -1.75 -4.15
N GLY A 14 5.06 -3.02 -4.18
CA GLY A 14 6.42 -3.43 -3.84
C GLY A 14 6.59 -4.94 -3.84
N THR A 15 7.81 -5.37 -3.57
CA THR A 15 8.17 -6.79 -3.45
C THR A 15 7.85 -7.30 -2.04
N PHE A 16 7.50 -8.59 -1.95
CA PHE A 16 7.23 -9.26 -0.68
C PHE A 16 8.08 -10.52 -0.55
N ALA A 17 8.52 -10.81 0.68
CA ALA A 17 9.18 -12.05 1.06
C ALA A 17 8.66 -12.53 2.43
N THR A 18 8.64 -13.84 2.66
CA THR A 18 8.29 -14.40 3.97
C THR A 18 9.41 -14.17 4.98
N ASP A 19 9.08 -13.76 6.21
CA ASP A 19 10.03 -13.68 7.31
C ASP A 19 10.35 -15.10 7.85
N ALA A 20 11.61 -15.50 7.79
CA ALA A 20 12.06 -16.82 8.26
C ALA A 20 11.86 -17.02 9.76
N GLY A 21 11.83 -15.94 10.55
CA GLY A 21 11.61 -15.99 12.01
C GLY A 21 10.14 -16.03 12.42
N ASN A 22 9.21 -15.68 11.53
CA ASN A 22 7.79 -15.63 11.83
C ASN A 22 6.95 -15.86 10.56
N GLY A 23 6.36 -17.05 10.42
CA GLY A 23 5.57 -17.43 9.24
C GLY A 23 4.29 -16.60 8.98
N ARG A 24 3.93 -15.66 9.88
CA ARG A 24 2.84 -14.71 9.68
C ARG A 24 3.31 -13.31 9.26
N ARG A 25 4.62 -13.06 9.29
CA ARG A 25 5.21 -11.79 8.87
C ARG A 25 5.69 -11.90 7.43
N ALA A 26 5.37 -10.86 6.67
CA ALA A 26 5.97 -10.60 5.38
C ALA A 26 6.90 -9.40 5.51
N LEU A 27 8.13 -9.56 5.04
CA LEU A 27 9.02 -8.45 4.71
C LEU A 27 8.48 -7.83 3.42
N VAL A 28 8.27 -6.51 3.45
CA VAL A 28 7.74 -5.78 2.30
C VAL A 28 8.64 -4.60 2.01
N GLU A 29 9.03 -4.48 0.75
CA GLU A 29 9.78 -3.33 0.25
C GLU A 29 8.94 -2.59 -0.79
N PHE A 30 8.38 -1.44 -0.39
CA PHE A 30 7.62 -0.59 -1.30
C PHE A 30 8.55 0.17 -2.26
N ASP A 31 8.13 0.24 -3.53
CA ASP A 31 8.83 0.96 -4.60
C ASP A 31 7.91 1.90 -5.40
N THR A 32 6.60 1.75 -5.23
CA THR A 32 5.58 2.47 -5.99
C THR A 32 4.64 3.18 -5.03
N LEU A 33 4.40 4.47 -5.28
CA LEU A 33 3.44 5.30 -4.57
C LEU A 33 2.60 6.07 -5.59
N ASP A 34 1.30 5.81 -5.60
CA ASP A 34 0.31 6.57 -6.36
C ASP A 34 -0.69 7.21 -5.39
N VAL A 35 -1.01 8.48 -5.59
CA VAL A 35 -2.09 9.17 -4.87
C VAL A 35 -3.19 9.51 -5.85
N PHE A 36 -4.42 9.19 -5.48
CA PHE A 36 -5.63 9.49 -6.24
C PHE A 36 -6.56 10.37 -5.41
N LEU A 37 -7.25 11.29 -6.07
CA LEU A 37 -8.36 12.03 -5.48
C LEU A 37 -9.65 11.57 -6.15
N CYS A 38 -10.61 11.17 -5.32
CA CYS A 38 -11.97 10.87 -5.73
C CYS A 38 -12.84 12.07 -5.36
N ARG A 39 -13.48 12.68 -6.36
CA ARG A 39 -14.45 13.75 -6.12
C ARG A 39 -15.84 13.18 -6.32
N GLY A 40 -16.57 12.97 -5.22
CA GLY A 40 -17.99 12.61 -5.26
C GLY A 40 -18.83 13.76 -5.82
N ASP A 41 -19.83 13.42 -6.62
CA ASP A 41 -20.91 14.32 -7.07
C ASP A 41 -22.12 14.31 -6.13
N GLY A 42 -22.07 13.49 -5.06
CA GLY A 42 -23.13 13.35 -4.06
C GLY A 42 -24.07 12.18 -4.31
N VAL A 43 -23.91 11.42 -5.40
CA VAL A 43 -24.71 10.21 -5.71
C VAL A 43 -23.83 8.97 -5.87
N GLY A 44 -22.53 9.15 -6.15
CA GLY A 44 -21.55 8.06 -6.14
C GLY A 44 -20.10 8.52 -5.98
N VAL A 45 -19.17 7.58 -6.16
CA VAL A 45 -17.75 7.92 -6.36
C VAL A 45 -17.65 8.53 -7.75
N GLY A 46 -17.55 9.86 -7.81
CA GLY A 46 -17.38 10.58 -9.08
C GLY A 46 -15.98 10.38 -9.66
N ALA A 47 -15.54 11.31 -10.51
CA ALA A 47 -14.26 11.18 -11.21
C ALA A 47 -13.09 10.88 -10.27
N VAL A 48 -12.35 9.81 -10.58
CA VAL A 48 -11.09 9.44 -9.93
C VAL A 48 -9.94 9.92 -10.79
N SER A 49 -9.08 10.76 -10.23
CA SER A 49 -7.90 11.27 -10.91
C SER A 49 -6.64 10.96 -10.11
N ARG A 50 -5.62 10.38 -10.75
CA ARG A 50 -4.28 10.26 -10.16
C ARG A 50 -3.66 11.65 -10.10
N VAL A 51 -3.27 12.06 -8.90
CA VAL A 51 -2.67 13.39 -8.66
C VAL A 51 -1.16 13.34 -8.47
N LEU A 52 -0.62 12.20 -8.06
CA LEU A 52 0.82 12.04 -7.83
C LEU A 52 1.25 10.61 -8.10
N ARG A 53 2.41 10.47 -8.76
CA ARG A 53 3.19 9.23 -8.81
C ARG A 53 4.58 9.53 -8.27
N ALA A 54 4.93 8.95 -7.14
CA ALA A 54 6.12 9.30 -6.37
C ALA A 54 6.90 8.06 -5.89
N GLY A 55 7.11 7.07 -6.76
CA GLY A 55 7.97 5.91 -6.43
C GLY A 55 9.41 6.30 -6.09
N TRP A 56 9.91 7.41 -6.67
CA TRP A 56 11.22 8.00 -6.35
C TRP A 56 11.35 8.36 -4.87
N LEU A 57 10.24 8.64 -4.17
CA LEU A 57 10.24 8.99 -2.76
C LEU A 57 10.83 7.85 -1.91
N PHE A 58 10.54 6.60 -2.25
CA PHE A 58 11.11 5.47 -1.53
C PHE A 58 12.62 5.39 -1.71
N ALA A 59 13.16 5.68 -2.89
CA ALA A 59 14.60 5.78 -3.10
C ALA A 59 15.23 6.91 -2.29
N ALA A 60 14.59 8.09 -2.23
CA ALA A 60 15.06 9.22 -1.42
C ALA A 60 15.02 8.91 0.08
N VAL A 61 13.93 8.31 0.58
CA VAL A 61 13.81 7.89 1.98
C VAL A 61 14.90 6.87 2.33
N ARG A 62 15.16 5.91 1.44
CA ARG A 62 16.23 4.92 1.61
C ARG A 62 17.62 5.56 1.68
N ALA A 63 17.90 6.53 0.82
CA ALA A 63 19.17 7.26 0.84
C ALA A 63 19.36 8.09 2.13
N LEU A 64 18.29 8.71 2.63
CA LEU A 64 18.33 9.56 3.83
C LEU A 64 18.25 8.76 5.14
N ARG A 65 17.68 7.55 5.11
CA ARG A 65 17.48 6.70 6.29
C ARG A 65 17.87 5.24 6.00
N PRO A 66 19.17 4.96 5.80
CA PRO A 66 19.65 3.59 5.56
C PRO A 66 19.33 2.64 6.72
N ALA A 67 19.19 3.14 7.95
CA ALA A 67 18.79 2.37 9.12
C ALA A 67 17.37 1.75 9.04
N LEU A 68 16.52 2.21 8.11
CA LEU A 68 15.22 1.58 7.81
C LEU A 68 15.34 0.35 6.90
N ILE A 69 16.49 0.16 6.25
CA ILE A 69 16.75 -0.89 5.24
C ILE A 69 17.52 -2.06 5.84
N SER A 70 18.34 -1.81 6.87
CA SER A 70 19.13 -2.82 7.57
C SER A 70 18.23 -3.78 8.36
N GLY A 71 17.71 -4.78 7.66
CA GLY A 71 16.80 -5.79 8.19
C GLY A 71 17.40 -6.59 9.35
N GLY A 72 16.58 -6.81 10.39
CA GLY A 72 16.85 -7.75 11.49
C GLY A 72 16.55 -7.21 12.89
N GLY A 73 16.56 -5.89 13.10
CA GLY A 73 16.27 -5.27 14.40
C GLY A 73 14.81 -4.84 14.58
N GLU A 74 14.43 -4.39 15.79
CA GLU A 74 13.09 -3.88 16.15
C GLU A 74 12.56 -2.75 15.25
N GLY A 75 13.43 -2.12 14.45
CA GLY A 75 13.10 -1.07 13.49
C GLY A 75 12.70 -1.53 12.09
N ALA A 76 12.88 -2.81 11.73
CA ALA A 76 12.61 -3.30 10.38
C ALA A 76 11.11 -3.27 10.05
N SER A 77 10.77 -2.83 8.83
CA SER A 77 9.40 -2.79 8.33
C SER A 77 8.87 -4.20 8.06
N TRP A 78 7.80 -4.58 8.76
CA TRP A 78 7.09 -5.84 8.54
C TRP A 78 5.58 -5.60 8.44
N LEU A 79 4.91 -6.48 7.70
CA LEU A 79 3.46 -6.62 7.71
C LEU A 79 3.08 -7.95 8.35
N GLU A 80 2.20 -7.91 9.35
CA GLU A 80 1.49 -9.10 9.80
C GLU A 80 0.25 -9.27 8.94
N THR A 81 0.13 -10.43 8.28
CA THR A 81 -0.93 -10.68 7.30
C THR A 81 -2.03 -11.57 7.86
N THR A 82 -3.25 -11.06 7.89
CA THR A 82 -4.47 -11.84 8.12
C THR A 82 -5.05 -12.26 6.78
N TYR A 83 -5.17 -13.57 6.59
CA TYR A 83 -5.77 -14.15 5.39
C TYR A 83 -7.29 -14.07 5.48
N ILE A 84 -7.92 -13.36 4.53
CA ILE A 84 -9.38 -13.25 4.43
C ILE A 84 -9.89 -14.20 3.33
N SER A 85 -9.19 -14.22 2.20
CA SER A 85 -9.45 -15.14 1.08
C SER A 85 -8.18 -15.38 0.26
N ASP A 86 -8.28 -16.21 -0.78
CA ASP A 86 -7.17 -16.47 -1.72
C ASP A 86 -6.67 -15.21 -2.44
N ARG A 87 -7.52 -14.18 -2.54
CA ARG A 87 -7.24 -12.94 -3.26
C ARG A 87 -7.02 -11.74 -2.35
N VAL A 88 -7.60 -11.72 -1.14
CA VAL A 88 -7.59 -10.55 -0.27
C VAL A 88 -6.96 -10.89 1.08
N ARG A 89 -6.07 -10.01 1.55
CA ARG A 89 -5.45 -10.08 2.87
C ARG A 89 -5.49 -8.71 3.52
N LEU A 90 -5.51 -8.70 4.85
CA LEU A 90 -5.28 -7.48 5.63
C LEU A 90 -3.84 -7.51 6.15
N GLY A 91 -3.05 -6.49 5.81
CA GLY A 91 -1.71 -6.31 6.33
C GLY A 91 -1.72 -5.27 7.45
N ARG A 92 -1.24 -5.63 8.64
CA ARG A 92 -0.95 -4.66 9.71
C ARG A 92 0.54 -4.34 9.71
N GLY A 93 0.87 -3.08 9.51
CA GLY A 93 2.24 -2.60 9.63
C GLY A 93 2.69 -2.43 11.08
N ASN A 94 3.99 -2.57 11.31
CA ASN A 94 4.64 -2.38 12.62
C ASN A 94 4.42 -0.98 13.25
N LYS A 95 4.05 0.03 12.45
CA LYS A 95 3.72 1.40 12.90
C LYS A 95 2.21 1.71 12.92
N GLY A 96 1.35 0.70 12.90
CA GLY A 96 -0.09 0.84 13.08
C GLY A 96 -0.90 1.12 11.80
N SER A 97 -0.25 1.22 10.64
CA SER A 97 -0.93 1.28 9.34
C SER A 97 -1.66 -0.04 9.03
N VAL A 98 -2.82 0.05 8.40
CA VAL A 98 -3.57 -1.11 7.88
C VAL A 98 -3.63 -1.01 6.37
N PHE A 99 -3.32 -2.12 5.71
CA PHE A 99 -3.31 -2.25 4.26
C PHE A 99 -4.32 -3.30 3.84
N VAL A 100 -5.11 -2.99 2.82
CA VAL A 100 -5.85 -4.01 2.08
C VAL A 100 -4.94 -4.48 0.96
N LEU A 101 -4.50 -5.73 1.05
CA LEU A 101 -3.59 -6.35 0.10
C LEU A 101 -4.41 -7.25 -0.83
N GLU A 102 -4.35 -6.96 -2.12
CA GLU A 102 -4.99 -7.78 -3.15
C GLU A 102 -3.92 -8.50 -3.98
N ARG A 103 -4.08 -9.82 -4.15
CA ARG A 103 -3.25 -10.60 -5.07
C ARG A 103 -3.74 -10.36 -6.50
N SER A 104 -2.94 -9.63 -7.27
CA SER A 104 -3.19 -9.47 -8.72
C SER A 104 -3.06 -10.82 -9.43
N SER A 105 -4.03 -11.14 -10.30
CA SER A 105 -3.99 -12.32 -11.19
C SER A 105 -3.31 -12.04 -12.53
N SER A 106 -3.05 -10.77 -12.85
CA SER A 106 -2.31 -10.34 -14.03
C SER A 106 -0.86 -10.00 -13.67
N GLU A 107 0.09 -10.60 -14.38
CA GLU A 107 1.43 -10.01 -14.52
C GLU A 107 1.27 -8.71 -15.33
N GLY A 108 1.29 -7.56 -14.64
CA GLY A 108 1.09 -6.26 -15.26
C GLY A 108 -0.09 -5.47 -14.68
N LEU A 109 -0.14 -4.19 -15.11
CA LEU A 109 -0.96 -3.08 -14.63
C LEU A 109 -2.13 -3.49 -13.74
N LEU A 110 -2.02 -3.13 -12.46
CA LEU A 110 -3.07 -3.29 -11.46
C LEU A 110 -4.39 -2.74 -12.00
N ARG A 111 -5.44 -3.57 -11.96
CA ARG A 111 -6.79 -3.21 -12.40
C ARG A 111 -7.24 -1.90 -11.73
N PRO A 112 -8.06 -1.08 -12.41
CA PRO A 112 -8.78 -0.01 -11.74
C PRO A 112 -9.52 -0.62 -10.56
N TRP A 113 -9.26 -0.09 -9.36
CA TRP A 113 -9.97 -0.52 -8.16
C TRP A 113 -11.47 -0.30 -8.39
N PRO A 114 -12.35 -1.27 -8.07
CA PRO A 114 -13.77 -1.09 -8.30
C PRO A 114 -14.30 -0.13 -7.24
N LEU A 115 -14.42 1.14 -7.64
CA LEU A 115 -15.32 2.13 -7.07
C LEU A 115 -15.89 2.95 -8.23
#